data_AF-A0A2W4P2Y1-F1
#
_entry.id   AF-A0A2W4P2Y1-F1
#
_cell.length_a   1.000
_cell.length_b   1.000
_cell.length_c   1.000
_cell.angle_alpha   90.00
_cell.angle_beta   90.00
_cell.angle_gamma   90.00
#
_symmetry.space_group_name_H-M   'P 1'
#
loop_
_entity.id
_entity.type
_entity.pdbx_description
1 polymer ?
#
loop_
_entity_poly.entity_id
_entity_poly.type
_entity_poly.pdbx_seq_one_letter_code
_entity_poly.pdbx_strand_id
1 'polypeptide(L)'
;MVGVARSDRKVSHTNFLNNAWIRALENSTELQEQTRKLNQGWDGRMQQVKTWFRDIVRVDPEYLANLDRKEVSPADQRKFANYFLRKILLGKNAISDYFGEAVIGWAEDREIVQGMVEKTIKAFDPSKQDQISLHTLSVNWDEDKDFIERLYNEAADLAKPYADLIANNTRNWEVDRLPLTDKIILEMAIAEILNFPNIPVKVSINEYIELAKNYSTPKSRQFVNGILDVIARELNESGAVRKSGRGLIDNK
;
A
#
# COMPACT_ATOMS: atom_id res chain seq x y z
N MET A 1 -6.10 21.70 -7.00
CA MET A 1 -4.94 22.29 -7.73
C MET A 1 -5.31 22.89 -9.07
N VAL A 2 -5.95 22.16 -9.99
CA VAL A 2 -6.29 22.68 -11.34
C VAL A 2 -7.12 23.98 -11.29
N GLY A 3 -8.17 24.03 -10.47
CA GLY A 3 -8.95 25.27 -10.28
C GLY A 3 -8.12 26.46 -9.79
N VAL A 4 -7.14 26.24 -8.91
CA VAL A 4 -6.22 27.30 -8.44
C VAL A 4 -5.32 27.75 -9.58
N ALA A 5 -4.74 26.82 -10.34
CA ALA A 5 -3.91 27.13 -11.50
C ALA A 5 -4.67 27.92 -12.58
N ARG A 6 -5.95 27.62 -12.84
CA ARG A 6 -6.79 28.42 -13.76
C ARG A 6 -7.01 29.85 -13.29
N SER A 7 -7.08 30.07 -11.97
CA SER A 7 -7.30 31.38 -11.38
C SER A 7 -6.02 32.21 -11.19
N ASP A 8 -4.85 31.57 -11.31
CA ASP A 8 -3.56 32.23 -11.13
C ASP A 8 -3.17 33.01 -12.38
N ARG A 9 -2.97 34.32 -12.22
CA ARG A 9 -2.63 35.24 -13.31
C ARG A 9 -1.15 35.61 -13.36
N LYS A 10 -0.33 35.11 -12.42
CA LYS A 10 1.08 35.50 -12.32
C LYS A 10 1.95 34.81 -13.37
N VAL A 11 1.60 33.58 -13.76
CA VAL A 11 2.32 32.80 -14.79
C VAL A 11 1.32 32.03 -15.65
N SER A 12 1.75 31.61 -16.84
CA SER A 12 0.95 30.77 -17.71
C SER A 12 1.00 29.31 -17.26
N HIS A 13 -0.15 28.73 -16.92
CA HIS A 13 -0.26 27.32 -16.54
C HIS A 13 -0.66 26.41 -17.70
N THR A 14 -0.58 26.87 -18.95
CA THR A 14 -1.10 26.18 -20.14
C THR A 14 -0.59 24.74 -20.26
N ASN A 15 0.71 24.47 -20.10
CA ASN A 15 1.24 23.11 -20.20
C ASN A 15 0.71 22.17 -19.10
N PHE A 16 0.49 22.70 -17.89
CA PHE A 16 -0.13 21.95 -16.80
C PHE A 16 -1.62 21.68 -17.05
N LEU A 17 -2.37 22.71 -17.43
CA LEU A 17 -3.82 22.66 -17.68
C LEU A 17 -4.17 21.86 -18.94
N ASN A 18 -3.26 21.76 -19.90
CA ASN A 18 -3.43 21.02 -21.15
C ASN A 18 -2.84 19.61 -21.11
N ASN A 19 -2.21 19.21 -20.00
CA ASN A 19 -1.68 17.86 -19.84
C ASN A 19 -2.82 16.84 -19.88
N ALA A 20 -2.73 15.87 -20.80
CA ALA A 20 -3.78 14.90 -21.05
C ALA A 20 -4.15 14.05 -19.82
N TRP A 21 -3.16 13.64 -19.02
CA TRP A 21 -3.41 12.86 -17.80
C TRP A 21 -4.04 13.71 -16.69
N ILE A 22 -3.61 14.96 -16.53
CA ILE A 22 -4.20 15.87 -15.53
C ILE A 22 -5.66 16.17 -15.88
N ARG A 23 -5.96 16.43 -17.17
CA ARG A 23 -7.34 16.62 -17.65
C ARG A 23 -8.19 15.37 -17.47
N ALA A 24 -7.64 14.19 -17.78
CA ALA A 24 -8.36 12.94 -17.62
C ALA A 24 -8.74 12.70 -16.14
N LEU A 25 -7.82 12.95 -15.21
CA LEU A 25 -8.10 12.84 -13.77
C LEU A 25 -9.12 13.87 -13.28
N GLU A 26 -9.04 15.11 -13.75
CA GLU A 26 -10.02 16.14 -13.41
C GLU A 26 -11.43 15.79 -13.88
N ASN A 27 -11.54 15.24 -15.09
CA ASN A 27 -12.80 14.86 -15.72
C ASN A 27 -13.24 13.43 -15.40
N SER A 28 -12.51 12.71 -14.55
CA SER A 28 -12.82 11.34 -14.17
C SER A 28 -14.12 11.29 -13.39
N THR A 29 -15.13 10.65 -13.97
CA THR A 29 -16.43 10.44 -13.33
C THR A 29 -16.28 9.57 -12.09
N GLU A 30 -15.40 8.56 -12.14
CA GLU A 30 -15.07 7.67 -11.04
C GLU A 30 -14.53 8.46 -9.82
N LEU A 31 -13.53 9.32 -10.01
CA LEU A 31 -12.99 10.16 -8.92
C LEU A 31 -14.05 11.10 -8.35
N GLN A 32 -14.86 11.71 -9.20
CA GLN A 32 -15.92 12.63 -8.77
C GLN A 32 -17.00 11.90 -7.96
N GLU A 33 -17.35 10.67 -8.33
CA GLU A 33 -18.31 9.84 -7.60
C GLU A 33 -17.76 9.40 -6.25
N GLN A 34 -16.51 8.92 -6.19
CA GLN A 34 -15.87 8.51 -4.94
C GLN A 34 -15.68 9.69 -3.96
N THR A 35 -15.28 10.85 -4.47
CA THR A 35 -15.15 12.08 -3.66
C THR A 35 -16.49 12.47 -3.04
N ARG A 36 -17.58 12.36 -3.81
CA ARG A 36 -18.96 12.61 -3.33
C ARG A 36 -19.39 11.59 -2.28
N LYS A 37 -19.18 10.29 -2.54
CA LYS A 37 -19.53 9.20 -1.61
C LYS A 37 -18.84 9.34 -0.26
N LEU A 38 -17.55 9.70 -0.26
CA LEU A 38 -16.76 9.87 0.96
C LEU A 38 -16.98 11.23 1.64
N ASN A 39 -17.70 12.16 1.00
CA ASN A 39 -17.82 13.55 1.44
C ASN A 39 -16.45 14.23 1.69
N GLN A 40 -15.44 13.88 0.88
CA GLN A 40 -14.05 14.33 1.02
C GLN A 40 -13.67 15.39 -0.03
N GLY A 41 -14.59 16.34 -0.28
CA GLY A 41 -14.33 17.48 -1.14
C GLY A 41 -13.33 18.49 -0.54
N TRP A 42 -12.85 19.41 -1.39
CA TRP A 42 -11.92 20.47 -0.99
C TRP A 42 -12.59 21.82 -0.68
N ASP A 43 -13.92 21.95 -0.85
CA ASP A 43 -14.62 23.23 -0.75
C ASP A 43 -14.41 23.93 0.60
N GLY A 44 -14.46 23.18 1.70
CA GLY A 44 -14.17 23.69 3.05
C GLY A 44 -12.68 23.94 3.35
N ARG A 45 -11.77 23.56 2.44
CA ARG A 45 -10.31 23.61 2.60
C ARG A 45 -9.60 24.32 1.46
N MET A 46 -10.33 25.06 0.62
CA MET A 46 -9.76 25.72 -0.56
C MET A 46 -8.65 26.72 -0.22
N GLN A 47 -8.68 27.35 0.95
CA GLN A 47 -7.60 28.23 1.39
C GLN A 47 -6.28 27.46 1.60
N GLN A 48 -6.35 26.27 2.19
CA GLN A 48 -5.19 25.40 2.36
C GLN A 48 -4.65 24.91 1.01
N VAL A 49 -5.54 24.52 0.09
CA VAL A 49 -5.16 24.14 -1.29
C VAL A 49 -4.45 25.28 -2.02
N LYS A 50 -4.92 26.53 -1.85
CA LYS A 50 -4.25 27.72 -2.41
C LYS A 50 -2.85 27.92 -1.82
N THR A 51 -2.70 27.75 -0.51
CA THR A 51 -1.41 27.82 0.18
C THR A 51 -0.44 26.77 -0.35
N TRP A 52 -0.85 25.50 -0.41
CA TRP A 52 -0.03 24.43 -0.99
C TRP A 52 0.34 24.70 -2.46
N PHE A 53 -0.59 25.21 -3.26
CA PHE A 53 -0.29 25.56 -4.64
C PHE A 53 0.79 26.65 -4.71
N ARG A 54 0.66 27.71 -3.90
CA ARG A 54 1.63 28.82 -3.86
C ARG A 54 3.00 28.38 -3.35
N ASP A 55 3.04 27.64 -2.26
CA ASP A 55 4.27 27.40 -1.48
C ASP A 55 4.98 26.11 -1.88
N ILE A 56 4.30 25.20 -2.56
CA ILE A 56 4.86 23.89 -2.95
C ILE A 56 4.83 23.75 -4.47
N VAL A 57 3.65 23.82 -5.08
CA VAL A 57 3.53 23.55 -6.54
C VAL A 57 4.25 24.61 -7.37
N ARG A 58 4.04 25.90 -7.07
CA ARG A 58 4.55 27.00 -7.88
C ARG A 58 6.05 27.27 -7.76
N VAL A 59 6.68 26.74 -6.73
CA VAL A 59 8.13 26.87 -6.51
C VAL A 59 8.88 25.59 -6.88
N ASP A 60 8.16 24.53 -7.24
CA ASP A 60 8.76 23.25 -7.62
C ASP A 60 9.51 23.37 -8.97
N PRO A 61 10.79 22.97 -9.04
CA PRO A 61 11.61 23.11 -10.25
C PRO A 61 11.06 22.36 -11.46
N GLU A 62 10.53 21.16 -11.29
CA GLU A 62 9.99 20.35 -12.39
C GLU A 62 8.63 20.89 -12.85
N TYR A 63 7.83 21.44 -11.94
CA TYR A 63 6.62 22.18 -12.28
C TYR A 63 6.95 23.40 -13.14
N LEU A 64 7.89 24.24 -12.71
CA LEU A 64 8.32 25.42 -13.46
C LEU A 64 8.92 25.05 -14.81
N ALA A 65 9.82 24.05 -14.84
CA ALA A 65 10.39 23.56 -16.09
C ALA A 65 9.33 23.03 -17.06
N ASN A 66 8.26 22.39 -16.55
CA ASN A 66 7.14 21.97 -17.38
C ASN A 66 6.36 23.16 -17.97
N LEU A 67 6.23 24.28 -17.25
CA LEU A 67 5.56 25.48 -17.77
C LEU A 67 6.35 26.14 -18.91
N ASP A 68 7.68 26.10 -18.85
CA ASP A 68 8.56 26.79 -19.81
C ASP A 68 8.85 25.98 -21.09
N ARG A 69 8.44 24.71 -21.15
CA ARG A 69 8.63 23.85 -22.33
C ARG A 69 7.84 24.36 -23.53
N LYS A 70 8.53 24.53 -24.66
CA LYS A 70 7.93 24.96 -25.95
C LYS A 70 7.13 23.84 -26.61
N GLU A 71 7.64 22.63 -26.59
CA GLU A 71 6.99 21.43 -27.13
C GLU A 71 6.92 20.36 -26.04
N VAL A 72 5.75 19.75 -25.87
CA VAL A 72 5.52 18.74 -24.83
C VAL A 72 4.93 17.50 -25.48
N SER A 73 5.76 16.47 -25.66
CA SER A 73 5.32 15.19 -26.21
C SER A 73 4.37 14.47 -25.25
N PRO A 74 3.56 13.50 -25.72
CA PRO A 74 2.75 12.66 -24.82
C PRO A 74 3.59 11.94 -23.74
N ALA A 75 4.82 11.54 -24.07
CA ALA A 75 5.74 10.93 -23.12
C ALA A 75 6.16 11.91 -22.01
N ASP A 76 6.43 13.17 -22.38
CA ASP A 76 6.73 14.23 -21.43
C ASP A 76 5.52 14.52 -20.52
N GLN A 77 4.32 14.60 -21.10
CA GLN A 77 3.09 14.82 -20.34
C GLN A 77 2.86 13.71 -19.31
N ARG A 78 3.03 12.43 -19.70
CA ARG A 78 2.91 11.28 -18.78
C ARG A 78 3.97 11.34 -17.68
N LYS A 79 5.23 11.62 -18.03
CA LYS A 79 6.34 11.73 -17.08
C LYS A 79 6.06 12.83 -16.06
N PHE A 80 5.65 14.00 -16.52
CA PHE A 80 5.31 15.12 -15.66
C PHE A 80 4.08 14.82 -14.78
N ALA A 81 3.02 14.23 -15.31
CA ALA A 81 1.84 13.88 -14.51
C ALA A 81 2.18 12.90 -13.37
N ASN A 82 3.01 11.88 -13.67
CA ASN A 82 3.52 10.94 -12.69
C ASN A 82 4.36 11.65 -11.60
N TYR A 83 5.27 12.55 -12.00
CA TYR A 83 6.05 13.37 -11.09
C TYR A 83 5.15 14.24 -10.19
N PHE A 84 4.24 15.00 -10.80
CA PHE A 84 3.34 15.91 -10.11
C PHE A 84 2.53 15.19 -9.03
N LEU A 85 1.91 14.06 -9.36
CA LEU A 85 1.08 13.33 -8.40
C LEU A 85 1.92 12.66 -7.30
N ARG A 86 3.04 12.03 -7.64
CA ARG A 86 3.81 11.25 -6.64
C ARG A 86 4.81 12.06 -5.84
N LYS A 87 5.51 12.99 -6.49
CA LYS A 87 6.59 13.76 -5.87
C LYS A 87 6.10 15.06 -5.28
N ILE A 88 5.14 15.73 -5.93
CA ILE A 88 4.58 16.98 -5.41
C ILE A 88 3.40 16.69 -4.48
N LEU A 89 2.35 16.00 -4.92
CA LEU A 89 1.16 15.81 -4.08
C LEU A 89 1.34 14.75 -2.98
N LEU A 90 1.86 13.59 -3.35
CA LEU A 90 2.05 12.46 -2.43
C LEU A 90 3.49 12.35 -1.90
N GLY A 91 4.29 13.41 -2.07
CA GLY A 91 5.70 13.43 -1.69
C GLY A 91 5.91 13.48 -0.17
N LYS A 92 7.07 13.99 0.25
CA LYS A 92 7.33 14.34 1.66
C LYS A 92 7.26 15.86 1.80
N ASN A 93 6.10 16.39 2.18
CA ASN A 93 5.85 17.82 2.36
C ASN A 93 4.53 18.03 3.12
N ALA A 94 4.16 19.29 3.33
CA ALA A 94 2.94 19.67 4.06
C ALA A 94 1.61 19.14 3.48
N ILE A 95 1.57 18.70 2.20
CA ILE A 95 0.39 18.01 1.65
C ILE A 95 0.34 16.58 2.18
N SER A 96 1.49 15.90 2.22
CA SER A 96 1.63 14.55 2.78
C SER A 96 1.37 14.54 4.29
N ASP A 97 1.88 15.55 4.99
CA ASP A 97 1.72 15.65 6.44
C ASP A 97 0.24 15.82 6.82
N TYR A 98 -0.53 16.57 6.01
CA TYR A 98 -1.98 16.65 6.14
C TYR A 98 -2.68 15.29 6.03
N PHE A 99 -2.26 14.45 5.07
CA PHE A 99 -2.80 13.09 4.98
C PHE A 99 -2.39 12.24 6.19
N GLY A 100 -1.20 12.45 6.75
CA GLY A 100 -0.77 11.79 8.00
C GLY A 100 -1.59 12.18 9.23
N GLU A 101 -2.03 13.43 9.30
CA GLU A 101 -2.97 13.88 10.34
C GLU A 101 -4.38 13.30 10.14
N ALA A 102 -4.81 13.11 8.88
CA ALA A 102 -6.14 12.64 8.54
C ALA A 102 -6.28 11.10 8.52
N VAL A 103 -5.19 10.38 8.26
CA VAL A 103 -5.15 8.93 8.07
C VAL A 103 -4.04 8.35 8.93
N ILE A 104 -4.42 7.59 9.97
CA ILE A 104 -3.49 7.04 10.97
C ILE A 104 -2.38 6.20 10.31
N GLY A 105 -2.71 5.39 9.30
CA GLY A 105 -1.78 4.53 8.57
C GLY A 105 -1.11 5.19 7.36
N TRP A 106 -1.13 6.51 7.23
CA TRP A 106 -0.64 7.17 6.01
C TRP A 106 0.85 6.90 5.74
N ALA A 107 1.66 6.75 6.78
CA ALA A 107 3.09 6.54 6.61
C ALA A 107 3.39 5.28 5.80
N GLU A 108 2.60 4.23 6.02
CA GLU A 108 2.61 2.95 5.32
C GLU A 108 1.81 3.04 3.99
N ASP A 109 0.58 3.55 4.04
CA ASP A 109 -0.35 3.56 2.90
C ASP A 109 0.15 4.43 1.75
N ARG A 110 0.92 5.49 2.03
CA ARG A 110 1.40 6.43 1.00
C ARG A 110 2.17 5.73 -0.10
N GLU A 111 3.00 4.74 0.21
CA GLU A 111 3.77 4.03 -0.80
C GLU A 111 2.87 3.18 -1.71
N ILE A 112 1.86 2.55 -1.13
CA ILE A 112 0.83 1.79 -1.85
C ILE A 112 0.04 2.74 -2.77
N VAL A 113 -0.45 3.87 -2.24
CA VAL A 113 -1.19 4.88 -3.00
C VAL A 113 -0.32 5.45 -4.14
N GLN A 114 0.95 5.74 -3.90
CA GLN A 114 1.88 6.16 -4.95
C GLN A 114 2.03 5.09 -6.04
N GLY A 115 2.09 3.82 -5.68
CA GLY A 115 2.12 2.70 -6.61
C GLY A 115 0.84 2.59 -7.44
N MET A 116 -0.33 2.74 -6.81
CA MET A 116 -1.63 2.75 -7.48
C MET A 116 -1.75 3.93 -8.46
N VAL A 117 -1.32 5.13 -8.06
CA VAL A 117 -1.26 6.31 -8.93
C VAL A 117 -0.33 6.07 -10.11
N GLU A 118 0.85 5.51 -9.89
CA GLU A 118 1.77 5.18 -10.97
C GLU A 118 1.14 4.20 -11.97
N LYS A 119 0.53 3.12 -11.49
CA LYS A 119 -0.15 2.14 -12.36
C LYS A 119 -1.31 2.75 -13.12
N THR A 120 -2.12 3.60 -12.47
CA THR A 120 -3.22 4.38 -13.08
C THR A 120 -2.70 5.22 -14.25
N ILE A 121 -1.66 6.03 -14.01
CA ILE A 121 -1.03 6.86 -15.04
C ILE A 121 -0.41 6.02 -16.16
N LYS A 122 0.15 4.84 -15.83
CA LYS A 122 0.78 3.97 -16.82
C LYS A 122 -0.22 3.24 -17.71
N ALA A 123 -1.38 2.87 -17.18
CA ALA A 123 -2.42 2.14 -17.91
C ALA A 123 -3.23 3.02 -18.86
N PHE A 124 -3.34 4.32 -18.56
CA PHE A 124 -4.07 5.28 -19.39
C PHE A 124 -3.30 5.69 -20.65
N ASP A 125 -3.96 5.59 -21.80
CA ASP A 125 -3.49 6.06 -23.11
C ASP A 125 -4.52 7.04 -23.70
N PRO A 126 -4.25 8.36 -23.67
CA PRO A 126 -5.18 9.37 -24.17
C PRO A 126 -5.50 9.24 -25.66
N SER A 127 -4.73 8.47 -26.44
CA SER A 127 -5.00 8.23 -27.86
C SER A 127 -6.01 7.10 -28.10
N LYS A 128 -6.31 6.30 -27.06
CA LYS A 128 -7.17 5.11 -27.16
C LYS A 128 -8.38 5.14 -26.23
N GLN A 129 -8.35 5.99 -25.20
CA GLN A 129 -9.33 6.00 -24.12
C GLN A 129 -9.73 7.44 -23.80
N ASP A 130 -11.03 7.67 -23.69
CA ASP A 130 -11.57 8.98 -23.31
C ASP A 130 -11.60 9.20 -21.79
N GLN A 131 -11.57 8.12 -21.01
CA GLN A 131 -11.68 8.13 -19.55
C GLN A 131 -10.51 7.39 -18.91
N ILE A 132 -10.00 7.94 -17.81
CA ILE A 132 -9.01 7.28 -16.97
C ILE A 132 -9.73 6.41 -15.94
N SER A 133 -9.31 5.15 -15.82
CA SER A 133 -9.76 4.24 -14.77
C SER A 133 -8.71 4.16 -13.68
N LEU A 134 -9.14 4.26 -12.43
CA LEU A 134 -8.24 4.18 -11.28
C LEU A 134 -7.81 2.73 -11.05
N HIS A 135 -6.53 2.54 -10.75
CA HIS A 135 -6.06 1.23 -10.32
C HIS A 135 -6.66 0.89 -8.96
N THR A 136 -7.19 -0.32 -8.80
CA THR A 136 -7.74 -0.82 -7.54
C THR A 136 -6.64 -1.42 -6.67
N LEU A 137 -6.88 -1.44 -5.35
CA LEU A 137 -5.94 -2.05 -4.39
C LEU A 137 -5.82 -3.56 -4.65
N SER A 138 -6.96 -4.19 -4.91
CA SER A 138 -7.08 -5.59 -5.30
C SER A 138 -8.03 -5.72 -6.49
N VAL A 139 -7.73 -6.69 -7.35
CA VAL A 139 -8.63 -7.11 -8.44
C VAL A 139 -9.72 -8.05 -7.89
N ASN A 140 -9.40 -8.82 -6.85
CA ASN A 140 -10.28 -9.82 -6.23
C ASN A 140 -10.51 -9.44 -4.76
N TRP A 141 -11.03 -8.23 -4.52
CA TRP A 141 -11.19 -7.70 -3.16
C TRP A 141 -11.99 -8.63 -2.24
N ASP A 142 -13.04 -9.28 -2.76
CA ASP A 142 -13.85 -10.19 -1.94
C ASP A 142 -13.02 -11.41 -1.48
N GLU A 143 -12.20 -12.00 -2.36
CA GLU A 143 -11.32 -13.12 -2.00
C GLU A 143 -10.23 -12.67 -1.00
N ASP A 144 -9.61 -11.51 -1.24
CA ASP A 144 -8.58 -10.97 -0.35
C ASP A 144 -9.15 -10.62 1.02
N LYS A 145 -10.35 -10.03 1.05
CA LYS A 145 -11.05 -9.70 2.28
C LYS A 145 -11.40 -10.97 3.06
N ASP A 146 -11.94 -11.99 2.39
CA ASP A 146 -12.23 -13.28 3.02
C ASP A 146 -10.96 -13.92 3.60
N PHE A 147 -9.84 -13.84 2.87
CA PHE A 147 -8.55 -14.29 3.38
C PHE A 147 -8.12 -13.54 4.64
N ILE A 148 -8.18 -12.20 4.63
CA ILE A 148 -7.79 -11.34 5.75
C ILE A 148 -8.66 -11.62 6.99
N GLU A 149 -9.98 -11.64 6.82
CA GLU A 149 -10.93 -11.89 7.91
C GLU A 149 -10.75 -13.29 8.50
N ARG A 150 -10.54 -14.29 7.65
CA ARG A 150 -10.27 -15.65 8.10
C ARG A 150 -8.96 -15.73 8.87
N LEU A 151 -7.88 -15.13 8.36
CA LEU A 151 -6.58 -15.17 9.03
C LEU A 151 -6.65 -14.51 10.40
N TYR A 152 -7.35 -13.37 10.48
CA TYR A 152 -7.60 -12.67 11.74
C TYR A 152 -8.33 -13.57 12.76
N ASN A 153 -9.45 -14.16 12.36
CA ASN A 153 -10.25 -15.01 13.25
C ASN A 153 -9.47 -16.26 13.69
N GLU A 154 -8.81 -16.95 12.77
CA GLU A 154 -8.03 -18.16 13.07
C GLU A 154 -6.86 -17.86 14.03
N ALA A 155 -6.18 -16.71 13.84
CA ALA A 155 -5.13 -16.26 14.75
C ALA A 155 -5.66 -15.86 16.13
N ALA A 156 -6.81 -15.18 16.19
CA ALA A 156 -7.40 -14.71 17.43
C ALA A 156 -8.03 -15.85 18.26
N ASP A 157 -8.74 -16.78 17.63
CA ASP A 157 -9.50 -17.85 18.29
C ASP A 157 -8.58 -18.91 18.93
N LEU A 158 -7.40 -19.13 18.35
CA LEU A 158 -6.44 -20.15 18.78
C LEU A 158 -5.16 -19.58 19.39
N ALA A 159 -5.20 -18.31 19.84
CA ALA A 159 -4.04 -17.62 20.42
C ALA A 159 -3.36 -18.43 21.54
N LYS A 160 -4.12 -19.12 22.41
CA LYS A 160 -3.54 -19.89 23.51
C LYS A 160 -2.77 -21.15 23.04
N PRO A 161 -3.35 -22.07 22.26
CA PRO A 161 -2.60 -23.19 21.68
C PRO A 161 -1.35 -22.76 20.91
N TYR A 162 -1.41 -21.64 20.18
CA TYR A 162 -0.26 -21.11 19.44
C TYR A 162 0.82 -20.57 20.38
N ALA A 163 0.43 -19.83 21.42
CA ALA A 163 1.33 -19.37 22.45
C ALA A 163 2.03 -20.54 23.18
N ASP A 164 1.31 -21.63 23.47
CA ASP A 164 1.88 -22.83 24.08
C ASP A 164 2.90 -23.51 23.15
N LEU A 165 2.60 -23.61 21.85
CA LEU A 165 3.51 -24.15 20.83
C LEU A 165 4.79 -23.31 20.69
N ILE A 166 4.64 -21.98 20.71
CA ILE A 166 5.77 -21.04 20.72
C ILE A 166 6.59 -21.24 22.00
N ALA A 167 5.94 -21.28 23.16
CA ALA A 167 6.62 -21.42 24.45
C ALA A 167 7.44 -22.71 24.55
N ASN A 168 6.91 -23.83 24.06
CA ASN A 168 7.60 -25.12 24.02
C ASN A 168 8.83 -25.12 23.11
N ASN A 169 8.83 -24.29 22.06
CA ASN A 169 9.90 -24.22 21.07
C ASN A 169 10.89 -23.07 21.31
N THR A 170 10.66 -22.27 22.35
CA THR A 170 11.60 -21.28 22.86
C THR A 170 12.35 -21.82 24.07
N ARG A 171 13.64 -21.49 24.21
CA ARG A 171 14.38 -21.82 25.44
C ARG A 171 13.79 -21.01 26.60
N ASN A 172 13.62 -21.66 27.76
CA ASN A 172 12.96 -21.25 29.02
C ASN A 172 13.16 -19.80 29.57
N TRP A 173 13.82 -18.87 28.88
CA TRP A 173 14.14 -17.52 29.35
C TRP A 173 13.79 -16.38 28.38
N GLU A 174 13.14 -16.65 27.23
CA GLU A 174 12.82 -15.61 26.24
C GLU A 174 11.32 -15.35 25.99
N VAL A 175 10.38 -16.24 26.34
CA VAL A 175 8.94 -16.05 26.03
C VAL A 175 8.34 -14.80 26.67
N ASP A 176 8.66 -14.54 27.94
CA ASP A 176 8.16 -13.37 28.65
C ASP A 176 8.81 -12.07 28.18
N ARG A 177 9.95 -12.15 27.49
CA ARG A 177 10.70 -11.01 26.96
C ARG A 177 10.47 -10.78 25.46
N LEU A 178 9.69 -11.64 24.81
CA LEU A 178 9.39 -11.45 23.40
C LEU A 178 8.60 -10.16 23.20
N PRO A 179 9.02 -9.29 22.26
CA PRO A 179 8.18 -8.19 21.81
C PRO A 179 6.79 -8.72 21.47
N LEU A 180 5.75 -8.01 21.91
CA LEU A 180 4.36 -8.39 21.62
C LEU A 180 4.15 -8.59 20.11
N THR A 181 4.78 -7.76 19.28
CA THR A 181 4.76 -7.88 17.82
C THR A 181 5.31 -9.22 17.32
N ASP A 182 6.40 -9.74 17.91
CA ASP A 182 6.97 -11.03 17.52
C ASP A 182 6.04 -12.19 17.89
N LYS A 183 5.35 -12.09 19.03
CA LYS A 183 4.33 -13.07 19.44
C LYS A 183 3.19 -13.12 18.44
N ILE A 184 2.62 -11.96 18.10
CA ILE A 184 1.51 -11.84 17.14
C ILE A 184 1.93 -12.36 15.76
N ILE A 185 3.13 -12.02 15.29
CA ILE A 185 3.65 -12.51 14.00
C ILE A 185 3.78 -14.03 13.99
N LEU A 186 4.30 -14.63 15.06
CA LEU A 186 4.40 -16.08 15.18
C LEU A 186 3.02 -16.76 15.25
N GLU A 187 2.08 -16.20 16.02
CA GLU A 187 0.71 -16.72 16.13
C GLU A 187 -0.01 -16.69 14.78
N MET A 188 0.07 -15.57 14.04
CA MET A 188 -0.48 -15.47 12.69
C MET A 188 0.17 -16.46 11.72
N ALA A 189 1.50 -16.63 11.78
CA ALA A 189 2.20 -17.60 10.94
C ALA A 189 1.74 -19.04 11.20
N ILE A 190 1.58 -19.42 12.46
CA ILE A 190 1.09 -20.75 12.86
C ILE A 190 -0.35 -20.94 12.39
N ALA A 191 -1.20 -19.93 12.57
CA ALA A 191 -2.58 -19.94 12.09
C ALA A 191 -2.65 -20.16 10.57
N GLU A 192 -1.81 -19.46 9.80
CA GLU A 192 -1.75 -19.63 8.35
C GLU A 192 -1.26 -21.03 7.94
N ILE A 193 -0.19 -21.51 8.58
CA ILE A 193 0.41 -22.83 8.32
C ILE A 193 -0.62 -23.94 8.55
N LEU A 194 -1.42 -23.86 9.61
CA LEU A 194 -2.39 -24.89 9.97
C LEU A 194 -3.68 -24.80 9.17
N ASN A 195 -4.21 -23.59 8.96
CA ASN A 195 -5.60 -23.41 8.51
C ASN A 195 -5.73 -23.07 7.02
N PHE A 196 -4.62 -22.74 6.34
CA PHE A 196 -4.62 -22.34 4.93
C PHE A 196 -3.91 -23.40 4.08
N PRO A 197 -4.64 -24.42 3.62
CA PRO A 197 -4.03 -25.58 2.97
C PRO A 197 -3.46 -25.24 1.58
N ASN A 198 -3.96 -24.19 0.94
CA ASN A 198 -3.54 -23.72 -0.37
C ASN A 198 -2.24 -22.90 -0.36
N ILE A 199 -1.69 -22.56 0.82
CA ILE A 199 -0.47 -21.78 0.94
C ILE A 199 0.69 -22.70 1.35
N PRO A 200 1.77 -22.79 0.55
CA PRO A 200 2.94 -23.59 0.93
C PRO A 200 3.58 -23.07 2.23
N VAL A 201 3.95 -23.98 3.14
CA VAL A 201 4.55 -23.62 4.44
C VAL A 201 5.73 -22.66 4.30
N LYS A 202 6.64 -22.93 3.34
CA LYS A 202 7.81 -22.09 3.10
C LYS A 202 7.45 -20.67 2.63
N VAL A 203 6.34 -20.51 1.90
CA VAL A 203 5.86 -19.19 1.48
C VAL A 203 5.40 -18.43 2.71
N SER A 204 4.54 -19.02 3.54
CA SER A 204 4.10 -18.42 4.81
C SER A 204 5.31 -17.97 5.65
N ILE A 205 6.26 -18.87 5.90
CA ILE A 205 7.47 -18.55 6.69
C ILE A 205 8.20 -17.31 6.13
N ASN A 206 8.43 -17.25 4.81
CA ASN A 206 9.11 -16.12 4.19
C ASN A 206 8.35 -14.79 4.37
N GLU A 207 7.02 -14.79 4.22
CA GLU A 207 6.21 -13.57 4.37
C GLU A 207 6.24 -13.05 5.82
N TYR A 208 6.11 -13.93 6.81
CA TYR A 208 6.16 -13.53 8.22
C TYR A 208 7.56 -13.07 8.68
N ILE A 209 8.63 -13.55 8.03
CA ILE A 209 10.00 -13.04 8.26
C ILE A 209 10.13 -11.60 7.76
N GLU A 210 9.55 -11.27 6.59
CA GLU A 210 9.57 -9.90 6.08
C GLU A 210 8.65 -8.98 6.91
N LEU A 211 7.51 -9.47 7.41
CA LEU A 211 6.71 -8.74 8.40
C LEU A 211 7.51 -8.42 9.67
N ALA A 212 8.25 -9.40 10.22
CA ALA A 212 9.08 -9.19 11.42
C ALA A 212 10.17 -8.13 11.20
N LYS A 213 10.76 -8.11 10.00
CA LYS A 213 11.75 -7.10 9.61
C LYS A 213 11.17 -5.69 9.52
N ASN A 214 9.91 -5.56 9.09
CA ASN A 214 9.26 -4.26 8.89
C ASN A 214 8.66 -3.70 10.18
N TYR A 215 8.13 -4.55 11.07
CA TYR A 215 7.31 -4.11 12.20
C TYR A 215 7.91 -4.36 13.60
N SER A 216 9.00 -5.12 13.70
CA SER A 216 9.58 -5.49 14.99
C SER A 216 11.04 -5.04 15.12
N THR A 217 11.83 -5.74 15.94
CA THR A 217 13.21 -5.34 16.24
C THR A 217 14.19 -5.83 15.16
N PRO A 218 15.39 -5.22 15.04
CA PRO A 218 16.42 -5.68 14.10
C PRO A 218 16.81 -7.17 14.26
N LYS A 219 16.61 -7.76 15.44
CA LYS A 219 16.89 -9.18 15.72
C LYS A 219 15.71 -10.10 15.41
N SER A 220 14.49 -9.56 15.29
CA SER A 220 13.25 -10.33 15.15
C SER A 220 13.22 -11.17 13.89
N ARG A 221 13.81 -10.71 12.77
CA ARG A 221 13.92 -11.49 11.54
C ARG A 221 14.55 -12.87 11.75
N GLN A 222 15.70 -12.91 12.43
CA GLN A 222 16.44 -14.16 12.66
C GLN A 222 15.72 -15.03 13.69
N PHE A 223 15.17 -14.39 14.72
CA PHE A 223 14.40 -15.07 15.76
C PHE A 223 13.15 -15.76 15.20
N VAL A 224 12.30 -15.01 14.48
CA VAL A 224 11.07 -15.53 13.86
C VAL A 224 11.38 -16.66 12.89
N ASN A 225 12.40 -16.52 12.03
CA ASN A 225 12.82 -17.61 11.14
C ASN A 225 13.19 -18.88 11.92
N GLY A 226 14.03 -18.74 12.95
CA GLY A 226 14.49 -19.88 13.75
C GLY A 226 13.35 -20.62 14.46
N ILE A 227 12.38 -19.89 15.02
CA ILE A 227 11.22 -20.49 15.70
C ILE A 227 10.27 -21.14 14.69
N LEU A 228 9.94 -20.45 13.59
CA LEU A 228 9.03 -21.00 12.59
C LEU A 228 9.59 -22.24 11.89
N ASP A 229 10.90 -22.31 11.64
CA ASP A 229 11.54 -23.50 11.07
C ASP A 229 11.37 -24.73 11.98
N VAL A 230 11.51 -24.56 13.30
CA VAL A 230 11.35 -25.64 14.28
C VAL A 230 9.88 -26.06 14.40
N ILE A 231 8.99 -25.08 14.57
CA ILE A 231 7.54 -25.32 14.71
C ILE A 231 6.98 -25.99 13.44
N ALA A 232 7.34 -25.49 12.25
CA ALA A 232 6.88 -26.07 11.00
C ALA A 232 7.30 -27.52 10.84
N ARG A 233 8.52 -27.88 11.28
CA ARG A 233 8.99 -29.27 11.29
C ARG A 233 8.15 -30.14 12.24
N GLU A 234 7.92 -29.68 13.48
CA GLU A 234 7.12 -30.40 14.48
C GLU A 234 5.67 -30.61 14.00
N LEU A 235 5.04 -29.58 13.43
CA LEU A 235 3.68 -29.67 12.88
C LEU A 235 3.58 -30.60 11.66
N ASN A 236 4.66 -30.71 10.88
CA ASN A 236 4.72 -31.64 9.76
C ASN A 236 4.94 -33.09 10.23
N GLU A 237 5.85 -33.32 11.19
CA GLU A 237 6.13 -34.63 11.77
C GLU A 237 4.91 -35.21 12.52
N SER A 238 4.11 -34.36 13.16
CA SER A 238 2.85 -34.75 13.81
C SER A 238 1.67 -34.97 12.84
N GLY A 239 1.82 -34.61 11.56
CA GLY A 239 0.75 -34.68 10.56
C GLY A 239 -0.36 -33.64 10.74
N ALA A 240 -0.12 -32.59 11.54
CA ALA A 240 -1.04 -31.48 11.73
C ALA A 240 -1.15 -30.59 10.48
N VAL A 241 -0.04 -30.44 9.73
CA VAL A 241 -0.04 -29.69 8.47
C VAL A 241 -0.65 -30.52 7.35
N ARG A 242 -1.72 -30.01 6.75
CA ARG A 242 -2.35 -30.59 5.55
C ARG A 242 -2.43 -29.54 4.47
N LYS A 243 -1.49 -29.60 3.51
CA LYS A 243 -1.49 -28.69 2.35
C LYS A 243 -2.18 -29.34 1.14
N SER A 244 -2.94 -28.55 0.41
CA SER A 244 -3.68 -28.95 -0.80
C SER A 244 -3.86 -27.75 -1.72
N GLY A 245 -3.62 -27.90 -3.01
CA GLY A 245 -3.73 -26.82 -3.99
C GLY A 245 -3.01 -27.19 -5.30
N ARG A 246 -3.19 -26.39 -6.35
CA ARG A 246 -2.51 -26.64 -7.64
C ARG A 246 -0.98 -26.59 -7.43
N GLY A 247 -0.29 -27.69 -7.72
CA GLY A 247 1.16 -27.82 -7.56
C GLY A 247 1.65 -28.24 -6.16
N LEU A 248 0.75 -28.45 -5.18
CA LEU A 248 1.11 -28.86 -3.82
C LEU A 248 0.91 -30.37 -3.55
N ILE A 249 0.08 -31.03 -4.35
CA ILE A 249 -0.29 -32.45 -4.18
C ILE A 249 0.64 -33.37 -4.99
N ASP A 250 1.38 -32.83 -5.96
CA ASP A 250 2.14 -33.62 -6.95
C ASP A 250 3.54 -34.07 -6.49
N ASN A 251 3.90 -33.87 -5.22
CA ASN A 251 5.14 -34.40 -4.62
C ASN A 251 4.83 -35.51 -3.60
N LYS A 252 4.10 -36.55 -4.04
CA LYS A 252 4.06 -37.84 -3.35
C LYS A 252 5.07 -38.80 -3.94
#